data_AF-A0A955JF93-F1
#
_entry.id   AF-A0A955JF93-F1
#
_cell.length_a   1.000
_cell.length_b   1.000
_cell.length_c   1.000
_cell.angle_alpha   90.00
_cell.angle_beta   90.00
_cell.angle_gamma   90.00
#
_symmetry.space_group_name_H-M   'P 1'
#
loop_
_entity.id
_entity.type
_entity.pdbx_description
1 polymer ?
#
loop_
_entity_poly.entity_id
_entity_poly.type
_entity_poly.pdbx_seq_one_letter_code
_entity_poly.pdbx_strand_id
1 'polypeptide(L)'
;MVFSSYVFLFNFLAFVLAAYHLLAVVREPAARNRFRLALLLVASLWFYGWHRFDYIGLVLFSTLIDWQCGARIARAAPGARGRRGWLLVSVVVNLSLLGFFKYFDFGVE
;
A
#
# COMPACT_ATOMS: atom_id res chain seq x y z
N MET A 1 -4.32 7.83 -13.41
CA MET A 1 -5.44 7.16 -14.07
C MET A 1 -6.51 7.15 -13.01
N VAL A 2 -7.73 7.56 -13.36
CA VAL A 2 -8.79 7.62 -12.35
C VAL A 2 -9.33 6.22 -12.14
N PHE A 3 -9.61 5.84 -10.90
CA PHE A 3 -10.16 4.51 -10.57
C PHE A 3 -11.46 4.20 -11.33
N SER A 4 -12.31 5.21 -11.55
CA SER A 4 -13.56 5.09 -12.30
C SER A 4 -13.41 5.06 -13.82
N SER A 5 -12.20 5.10 -14.36
CA SER A 5 -11.98 5.17 -15.81
C SER A 5 -12.01 3.79 -16.48
N TYR A 6 -12.48 3.74 -17.74
CA TYR A 6 -12.41 2.54 -18.57
C TYR A 6 -10.97 2.06 -18.79
N VAL A 7 -10.01 2.99 -18.86
CA VAL A 7 -8.58 2.68 -18.97
C VAL A 7 -8.09 1.89 -17.75
N PHE A 8 -8.55 2.25 -16.56
CA PHE A 8 -8.25 1.49 -15.35
C PHE A 8 -8.83 0.07 -15.42
N LEU A 9 -10.12 -0.04 -15.74
CA LEU A 9 -10.83 -1.32 -15.70
C LEU A 9 -10.34 -2.31 -16.77
N PHE A 10 -10.24 -1.86 -18.02
CA PHE A 10 -9.98 -2.77 -19.15
C PHE A 10 -8.51 -2.91 -19.53
N ASN A 11 -7.68 -1.88 -19.29
CA ASN A 11 -6.25 -1.99 -19.59
C ASN A 11 -5.46 -2.34 -18.33
N PHE A 12 -5.49 -1.45 -17.33
CA PHE A 12 -4.61 -1.60 -16.17
C PHE A 12 -4.96 -2.84 -15.33
N LEU A 13 -6.21 -2.99 -14.89
CA LEU A 13 -6.62 -4.11 -14.06
C LEU A 13 -6.49 -5.45 -14.80
N ALA A 14 -6.93 -5.50 -16.06
CA ALA A 14 -6.81 -6.70 -16.87
C ALA A 14 -5.35 -7.14 -17.02
N PHE A 15 -4.43 -6.20 -17.30
CA PHE A 15 -3.01 -6.48 -17.41
C PHE A 15 -2.41 -6.95 -16.08
N VAL A 16 -2.70 -6.26 -14.97
CA VAL A 16 -2.19 -6.63 -13.64
C VAL A 16 -2.69 -8.01 -13.21
N LEU A 17 -3.96 -8.33 -13.45
CA LEU A 17 -4.52 -9.65 -13.17
C LEU A 17 -3.90 -10.73 -14.05
N ALA A 18 -3.76 -10.47 -15.35
CA ALA A 18 -3.09 -11.39 -16.26
C ALA A 18 -1.66 -11.68 -15.78
N ALA A 19 -0.87 -10.64 -15.48
CA ALA A 19 0.48 -10.79 -14.93
C ALA A 19 0.49 -11.56 -13.60
N TYR A 20 -0.45 -11.28 -12.69
CA TYR A 20 -0.56 -11.98 -11.40
C TYR A 20 -0.83 -13.49 -11.57
N HIS A 21 -1.68 -13.84 -12.52
CA HIS A 21 -1.99 -15.24 -12.84
C HIS A 21 -0.89 -15.92 -13.64
N LEU A 22 -0.17 -15.21 -14.52
CA LEU A 22 1.00 -15.74 -15.22
C LEU A 22 2.12 -16.14 -14.25
N LEU A 23 2.27 -15.43 -13.12
CA LEU A 23 3.18 -15.83 -12.05
C LEU A 23 2.81 -17.17 -11.39
N ALA A 24 1.64 -17.75 -11.67
CA ALA A 24 1.32 -19.11 -11.25
C ALA A 24 2.22 -20.18 -11.88
N VAL A 25 2.87 -19.87 -13.01
CA VAL A 25 3.86 -20.75 -13.68
C VAL A 25 5.11 -20.97 -12.81
N VAL A 26 5.40 -20.07 -11.88
CA VAL A 26 6.51 -20.22 -10.93
C VAL A 26 6.21 -21.39 -9.98
N ARG A 27 6.99 -22.47 -10.13
CA ARG A 27 6.83 -23.72 -9.36
C ARG A 27 7.11 -23.56 -7.88
N GLU A 28 8.12 -22.75 -7.53
CA GLU A 28 8.50 -22.52 -6.15
C GLU A 28 7.49 -21.57 -5.46
N PRO A 29 6.78 -22.02 -4.41
CA PRO A 29 5.70 -21.24 -3.80
C PRO A 29 6.20 -19.97 -3.10
N ALA A 30 7.40 -19.99 -2.52
CA ALA A 30 8.01 -18.84 -1.86
C ALA A 30 8.39 -17.75 -2.87
N ALA A 31 9.09 -18.12 -3.94
CA ALA A 31 9.43 -17.20 -5.03
C ALA A 31 8.17 -16.62 -5.70
N ARG A 32 7.15 -17.46 -5.96
CA ARG A 32 5.87 -17.03 -6.52
C ARG A 32 5.22 -15.92 -5.67
N ASN A 33 5.16 -16.10 -4.36
CA ASN A 33 4.53 -15.11 -3.48
C ASN A 33 5.32 -13.79 -3.46
N ARG A 34 6.65 -13.86 -3.44
CA ARG A 34 7.51 -12.66 -3.51
C ARG A 34 7.31 -11.89 -4.81
N PHE A 35 7.25 -12.57 -5.96
CA PHE A 35 7.01 -11.91 -7.24
C PHE A 35 5.60 -11.31 -7.33
N ARG A 36 4.58 -12.00 -6.81
CA ARG A 36 3.21 -11.46 -6.76
C ARG A 36 3.13 -10.20 -5.90
N LEU A 37 3.75 -10.21 -4.72
CA LEU A 37 3.81 -9.03 -3.86
C LEU A 37 4.57 -7.88 -4.54
N ALA A 38 5.70 -8.15 -5.18
CA ALA A 38 6.46 -7.14 -5.92
C ALA A 38 5.65 -6.56 -7.09
N LEU A 39 4.97 -7.40 -7.86
CA LEU A 39 4.08 -6.98 -8.94
C LEU A 39 2.97 -6.06 -8.42
N LEU A 40 2.27 -6.47 -7.37
CA LEU A 40 1.18 -5.68 -6.78
C LEU A 40 1.68 -4.36 -6.19
N LEU A 41 2.87 -4.36 -5.57
CA LEU A 41 3.48 -3.14 -5.06
C LEU A 41 3.80 -2.17 -6.20
N VAL A 42 4.48 -2.64 -7.25
CA VAL A 42 4.81 -1.79 -8.41
C VAL A 42 3.55 -1.30 -9.11
N ALA A 43 2.55 -2.16 -9.28
CA ALA A 43 1.27 -1.79 -9.86
C ALA A 43 0.57 -0.70 -9.01
N SER A 44 0.57 -0.85 -7.68
CA SER A 44 0.02 0.15 -6.77
C SER A 44 0.73 1.50 -6.91
N LEU A 45 2.06 1.50 -6.90
CA LEU A 45 2.86 2.73 -7.04
C LEU A 45 2.64 3.40 -8.40
N TRP A 46 2.55 2.60 -9.46
CA TRP A 46 2.24 3.11 -10.80
C TRP A 46 0.83 3.72 -10.87
N PHE A 47 -0.16 3.07 -10.26
CA PHE A 47 -1.54 3.55 -10.20
C PHE A 47 -1.66 4.87 -9.43
N TYR A 48 -1.16 4.92 -8.20
CA TYR A 48 -1.22 6.11 -7.36
C TYR A 48 -0.32 7.24 -7.89
N GLY A 49 0.83 6.90 -8.47
CA GLY A 49 1.78 7.85 -9.04
C GLY A 49 1.36 8.48 -10.36
N TRP A 50 0.41 7.88 -11.09
CA TRP A 50 0.08 8.27 -12.47
C TRP A 50 -0.26 9.75 -12.64
N HIS A 51 -1.01 10.34 -11.71
CA HIS A 51 -1.41 11.74 -11.84
C HIS A 51 -0.44 12.69 -11.17
N ARG A 52 0.11 12.29 -10.01
CA ARG A 52 1.02 13.11 -9.23
C ARG A 52 2.10 12.23 -8.59
N PHE A 53 3.26 12.21 -9.22
CA PHE A 53 4.42 11.45 -8.77
C PHE A 53 4.94 11.89 -7.39
N ASP A 54 4.71 13.15 -6.99
CA ASP A 54 5.07 13.68 -5.68
C ASP A 54 4.50 12.84 -4.53
N TYR A 55 3.31 12.25 -4.72
CA TYR A 55 2.63 11.43 -3.70
C TYR A 55 3.12 9.99 -3.63
N ILE A 56 4.01 9.55 -4.52
CA ILE A 56 4.61 8.21 -4.42
C ILE A 56 5.43 8.10 -3.13
N GLY A 57 6.20 9.13 -2.81
CA GLY A 57 6.98 9.19 -1.56
C GLY A 57 6.08 9.07 -0.33
N LEU A 58 4.90 9.68 -0.37
CA LEU A 58 3.90 9.59 0.69
C LEU A 58 3.34 8.16 0.85
N VAL A 59 2.91 7.53 -0.25
CA VAL A 59 2.38 6.16 -0.24
C VAL A 59 3.43 5.16 0.22
N LEU A 60 4.69 5.34 -0.23
CA LEU A 60 5.80 4.52 0.23
C LEU A 60 6.06 4.71 1.72
N PHE A 61 6.07 5.96 2.19
CA PHE A 61 6.27 6.27 3.60
C PHE A 61 5.18 5.62 4.48
N SER A 62 3.90 5.80 4.16
CA SER A 62 2.82 5.21 4.96
C SER A 62 2.90 3.68 4.96
N THR A 63 3.09 3.07 3.78
CA THR A 63 3.21 1.62 3.62
C THR A 63 4.39 1.07 4.42
N LEU A 64 5.52 1.77 4.44
CA LEU A 64 6.71 1.36 5.18
C LEU A 64 6.48 1.41 6.69
N ILE A 65 5.84 2.47 7.20
CA ILE A 65 5.47 2.58 8.61
C ILE A 65 4.50 1.46 9.00
N ASP A 66 3.48 1.21 8.20
CA ASP A 66 2.49 0.17 8.45
C ASP A 66 3.11 -1.22 8.40
N TRP A 67 4.03 -1.47 7.46
CA TRP A 67 4.79 -2.72 7.37
C TRP A 67 5.67 -2.94 8.61
N GLN A 68 6.37 -1.91 9.08
CA GLN A 68 7.18 -1.99 10.30
C GLN A 68 6.33 -2.23 11.54
N CYS A 69 5.22 -1.51 11.69
CA CYS A 69 4.28 -1.70 12.81
C CYS A 69 3.69 -3.11 12.79
N GLY A 70 3.22 -3.57 11.62
CA GLY A 70 2.71 -4.93 11.42
C GLY A 70 3.74 -6.01 11.76
N ALA A 71 5.00 -5.84 11.33
CA ALA A 71 6.08 -6.78 11.64
C ALA A 71 6.38 -6.84 13.14
N ARG A 72 6.38 -5.69 13.84
CA ARG A 72 6.58 -5.65 15.30
C ARG A 72 5.40 -6.26 16.05
N ILE A 73 4.16 -6.07 15.57
CA ILE A 73 2.97 -6.72 16.13
C ILE A 73 3.07 -8.24 15.93
N ALA A 74 3.46 -8.71 14.75
CA ALA A 74 3.57 -10.14 14.44
C ALA A 74 4.61 -10.86 15.32
N ARG A 75 5.72 -10.18 15.67
CA ARG A 75 6.77 -10.72 16.55
C ARG A 75 6.41 -10.68 18.03
N ALA A 76 5.49 -9.81 18.44
CA ALA A 76 5.13 -9.67 19.85
C ALA A 76 4.18 -10.79 20.30
N ALA A 77 4.46 -11.35 21.49
CA ALA A 77 3.67 -12.42 22.09
C ALA A 77 2.15 -12.08 22.17
N PRO A 78 1.26 -13.07 22.05
CA PRO A 78 -0.17 -12.87 22.25
C PRO A 78 -0.45 -12.17 23.58
N GLY A 79 -1.28 -11.13 23.58
CA GLY A 79 -1.62 -10.35 24.79
C GLY A 79 -0.58 -9.32 25.23
N ALA A 80 0.60 -9.23 24.59
CA ALA A 80 1.61 -8.25 24.94
C ALA A 80 1.10 -6.81 24.72
N ARG A 81 1.24 -5.95 25.74
CA ARG A 81 0.82 -4.53 25.73
C ARG A 81 1.43 -3.75 24.55
N GLY A 82 2.65 -4.14 24.12
CA GLY A 82 3.35 -3.55 22.97
C GLY A 82 2.61 -3.69 21.63
N ARG A 83 1.74 -4.69 21.45
CA ARG A 83 0.95 -4.85 20.21
C ARG A 83 -0.02 -3.70 19.99
N ARG A 84 -0.70 -3.27 21.07
CA ARG A 84 -1.63 -2.12 21.02
C ARG A 84 -0.88 -0.82 20.74
N GLY A 85 0.33 -0.67 21.29
CA GLY A 85 1.18 0.50 21.02
C GLY A 85 1.53 0.65 19.55
N TRP A 86 2.02 -0.42 18.91
CA TRP A 86 2.35 -0.39 17.48
C TRP A 86 1.15 -0.16 16.57
N LEU A 87 -0.02 -0.71 16.93
CA LEU A 87 -1.27 -0.44 16.23
C LEU A 87 -1.63 1.05 16.34
N LEU A 88 -1.54 1.61 17.55
CA LEU A 88 -1.85 3.02 17.79
C LEU A 88 -0.91 3.94 17.00
N VAL A 89 0.38 3.61 16.91
CA VAL A 89 1.34 4.35 16.07
C VAL A 89 0.92 4.35 14.60
N SER A 90 0.61 3.18 14.02
CA SER A 90 0.16 3.06 12.62
C SER A 90 -1.12 3.88 12.35
N VAL A 91 -2.10 3.79 13.26
CA VAL A 91 -3.36 4.54 13.16
C VAL A 91 -3.14 6.05 13.26
N VAL A 92 -2.34 6.51 14.24
CA VAL A 92 -2.04 7.93 14.43
C VAL A 92 -1.32 8.49 13.20
N VAL A 93 -0.36 7.77 12.63
CA VAL A 93 0.34 8.20 11.41
C VAL A 93 -0.63 8.31 10.23
N ASN A 94 -1.45 7.30 9.96
CA ASN A 94 -2.42 7.34 8.87
C ASN A 94 -3.45 8.48 9.04
N LEU A 95 -3.98 8.68 10.25
CA LEU A 95 -4.90 9.78 10.54
C LEU A 95 -4.23 11.14 10.40
N SER A 96 -2.96 11.28 10.79
CA SER A 96 -2.19 12.51 10.65
C SER A 96 -1.96 12.85 9.19
N LEU A 97 -1.60 11.85 8.37
CA LEU A 97 -1.46 12.00 6.92
C LEU A 97 -2.80 12.40 6.29
N LEU A 98 -3.91 11.74 6.67
CA LEU A 98 -5.23 12.10 6.19
C LEU A 98 -5.60 13.54 6.58
N GLY A 99 -5.37 13.92 7.83
CA GLY A 99 -5.59 15.26 8.36
C GLY A 99 -4.85 16.32 7.55
N PHE A 100 -3.54 16.12 7.37
CA PHE A 100 -2.69 17.02 6.61
C PHE A 100 -3.11 17.10 5.13
N PHE A 101 -3.18 15.97 4.41
CA PHE A 101 -3.44 16.03 2.97
C PHE A 101 -4.87 16.40 2.60
N LYS A 102 -5.85 16.17 3.48
CA LYS A 102 -7.26 16.47 3.19
C LYS A 102 -7.72 17.81 3.75
N TYR A 103 -7.20 18.23 4.90
CA TYR A 103 -7.76 19.36 5.65
C TYR A 103 -6.75 20.44 6.03
N PHE A 104 -5.48 20.35 5.62
CA PHE A 104 -4.49 21.38 5.96
C PHE A 104 -4.89 22.77 5.42
N ASP A 105 -5.46 22.83 4.21
CA ASP A 105 -5.94 24.07 3.61
C ASP A 105 -7.41 24.40 3.94
N PHE A 106 -8.05 23.64 4.83
CA PHE A 106 -9.50 23.80 5.12
C PHE A 106 -9.87 25.16 5.73
N GLY A 107 -8.89 25.92 6.26
CA GLY A 107 -9.11 27.24 6.87
C GLY A 107 -8.26 28.36 6.26
N VAL A 108 -7.74 28.18 5.05
CA VAL A 108 -6.89 29.17 4.34
C VAL A 108 -7.70 29.99 3.32
N GLU A 109 -9.04 29.94 3.38
CA GLU A 109 -9.95 30.90 2.73
C GLU A 109 -10.60 31.84 3.75
#